data_AF-A0A965MHW6-F1
#
_entry.id   AF-A0A965MHW6-F1
#
_cell.length_a   1.000
_cell.length_b   1.000
_cell.length_c   1.000
_cell.angle_alpha   90.00
_cell.angle_beta   90.00
_cell.angle_gamma   90.00
#
_symmetry.space_group_name_H-M   'P 1'
#
loop_
_entity.id
_entity.type
_entity.pdbx_description
1 polymer ?
#
loop_
_entity_poly.entity_id
_entity_poly.type
_entity_poly.pdbx_seq_one_letter_code
_entity_poly.pdbx_strand_id
1 'polypeptide(L)'
;MTVVAPLIPALSIDLSELGLDVTMLRLHFTNWSNIDYDEDPSKFTDRTSVWTDFQTGSNWTSHDANLVDIGFDTIGDLLEELQIDPAKAFDNQLIIIVPNTAGGELGVISQSTTVAALTNYEEGNIHLRTDNGNVIGFHIEGSVSDDEIITKEGSDRVKSSLGDDIINLGENGSTGNWWTDRDTVEYSGNLNVFDRLKGTYVKGYSVTQNEDGSVSVTDLLGDGVNDEGTDTLHDVEELQFGDGEWMQLSLRESINHWGNAEWRVRQLNIDGGVFDDVITGTAFRDNIHGRSGDDVIIADGGSVDYEALTISGGNAGDIARDAFGNGDSSKDDGFKYIDLQVVTDLSKTFDGKQQRVHVYDRSDGSYQTIETNVAGQLYFYTNAASDAYDLTSVSTEAQLAQLVSSLRASGENTYAEVFAKDSDTDTYYLLDVTVSSTFQSGDWIEGGAGNDFIDGGLKGTSTENPWENWNKSYYESRSANFEIKQITYAPDAAMFNDGTNVADLAATFSIEASDLAELIDGLGFKVENTNLIDGETITFVGDMTGELGLDILKNIQHVGFSDQWLNLEVTVQSNNWSEEGGYDIQGTIFSDLIIAGHNDLTTQHFSAA
;
A
#
# COMPACT_ATOMS: atom_id res chain seq x y z
N MET A 1 18.00 7.14 -5.63
CA MET A 1 17.69 8.42 -6.31
C MET A 1 16.56 8.10 -7.25
N THR A 2 15.32 8.31 -6.81
CA THR A 2 14.10 7.95 -7.54
C THR A 2 14.11 8.70 -8.86
N VAL A 3 14.29 7.97 -9.95
CA VAL A 3 14.06 8.50 -11.29
C VAL A 3 12.55 8.60 -11.40
N VAL A 4 12.00 9.77 -11.02
CA VAL A 4 10.62 10.10 -11.34
C VAL A 4 10.56 10.17 -12.86
N ALA A 5 10.08 9.10 -13.49
CA ALA A 5 9.82 9.10 -14.91
C ALA A 5 8.76 10.19 -15.19
N PRO A 6 8.94 10.97 -16.27
CA PRO A 6 8.04 12.08 -16.58
C PRO A 6 6.61 11.53 -16.87
N LEU A 7 5.62 12.02 -16.11
CA LEU A 7 4.18 11.72 -16.25
C LEU A 7 3.64 12.02 -17.66
N ILE A 8 3.37 11.01 -18.48
CA ILE A 8 2.62 11.20 -19.74
C ILE A 8 1.18 11.70 -19.42
N PRO A 9 0.80 12.94 -19.74
CA PRO A 9 -0.51 13.54 -19.44
C PRO A 9 -1.65 12.90 -20.25
N ALA A 10 -2.88 13.08 -19.76
CA ALA A 10 -4.09 12.71 -20.52
C ALA A 10 -4.16 13.53 -21.81
N LEU A 11 -4.17 12.85 -22.96
CA LEU A 11 -4.11 13.51 -24.26
C LEU A 11 -5.51 13.98 -24.68
N SER A 12 -5.66 15.29 -24.89
CA SER A 12 -6.86 15.89 -25.48
C SER A 12 -6.76 15.84 -27.00
N ILE A 13 -7.21 14.73 -27.59
CA ILE A 13 -7.18 14.56 -29.05
C ILE A 13 -8.53 14.97 -29.64
N ASP A 14 -8.50 15.92 -30.57
CA ASP A 14 -9.67 16.26 -31.38
C ASP A 14 -9.70 15.38 -32.64
N LEU A 15 -10.53 14.34 -32.61
CA LEU A 15 -10.74 13.44 -33.74
C LEU A 15 -11.95 13.85 -34.60
N SER A 16 -12.54 15.01 -34.34
CA SER A 16 -13.76 15.45 -35.03
C SER A 16 -13.56 15.63 -36.54
N GLU A 17 -12.34 15.98 -36.96
CA GLU A 17 -11.98 16.14 -38.37
C GLU A 17 -11.90 14.82 -39.14
N LEU A 18 -11.72 13.69 -38.44
CA LEU A 18 -11.66 12.35 -39.05
C LEU A 18 -13.06 11.80 -39.37
N GLY A 19 -14.13 12.32 -38.75
CA GLY A 19 -15.50 11.90 -39.03
C GLY A 19 -15.81 10.44 -38.68
N LEU A 20 -15.03 9.83 -37.80
CA LEU A 20 -15.16 8.43 -37.36
C LEU A 20 -15.40 8.36 -35.84
N ASP A 21 -16.19 7.39 -35.39
CA ASP A 21 -16.36 7.04 -33.97
C ASP A 21 -15.24 6.07 -33.57
N VAL A 22 -14.05 6.64 -33.37
CA VAL A 22 -12.80 5.91 -33.12
C VAL A 22 -12.79 5.44 -31.66
N THR A 23 -12.58 4.15 -31.45
CA THR A 23 -12.37 3.56 -30.12
C THR A 23 -10.90 3.31 -29.81
N MET A 24 -10.07 3.16 -30.85
CA MET A 24 -8.62 2.97 -30.72
C MET A 24 -7.92 3.54 -31.96
N LEU A 25 -6.79 4.21 -31.75
CA LEU A 25 -5.90 4.77 -32.75
C LEU A 25 -4.52 4.12 -32.59
N ARG A 26 -3.97 3.55 -33.66
CA ARG A 26 -2.62 2.98 -33.67
C ARG A 26 -1.76 3.77 -34.65
N LEU A 27 -0.70 4.39 -34.16
CA LEU A 27 0.26 5.15 -34.92
C LEU A 27 1.50 4.28 -35.18
N HIS A 28 1.86 4.09 -36.43
CA HIS A 28 2.99 3.25 -36.83
C HIS A 28 4.19 4.11 -37.17
N PHE A 29 5.27 3.97 -36.38
CA PHE A 29 6.51 4.72 -36.59
C PHE A 29 7.56 3.96 -37.42
N THR A 30 7.23 2.77 -37.94
CA THR A 30 8.18 1.76 -38.47
C THR A 30 8.35 1.72 -39.99
N ASN A 31 7.72 2.60 -40.77
CA ASN A 31 7.66 2.41 -42.23
C ASN A 31 8.62 3.30 -43.05
N TRP A 32 9.80 3.65 -42.53
CA TRP A 32 10.65 4.66 -43.16
C TRP A 32 12.09 4.24 -43.38
N SER A 33 12.34 3.54 -44.48
CA SER A 33 13.66 3.12 -44.96
C SER A 33 14.65 4.27 -45.27
N ASN A 34 14.28 5.53 -45.03
CA ASN A 34 15.04 6.73 -45.33
C ASN A 34 15.38 7.57 -44.09
N ILE A 35 15.11 7.06 -42.90
CA ILE A 35 15.47 7.70 -41.64
C ILE A 35 16.64 6.91 -41.03
N ASP A 36 17.70 7.63 -40.72
CA ASP A 36 18.80 7.15 -39.89
C ASP A 36 18.69 7.94 -38.59
N TYR A 37 18.06 7.32 -37.59
CA TYR A 37 17.73 8.00 -36.33
C TYR A 37 19.00 8.36 -35.55
N ASP A 38 20.03 7.50 -35.59
CA ASP A 38 21.30 7.71 -34.90
C ASP A 38 22.07 8.92 -35.46
N GLU A 39 22.02 9.15 -36.78
CA GLU A 39 22.70 10.28 -37.41
C GLU A 39 21.87 11.58 -37.40
N ASP A 40 20.53 11.49 -37.47
CA ASP A 40 19.66 12.67 -37.61
C ASP A 40 18.24 12.43 -37.03
N PRO A 41 18.08 12.45 -35.68
CA PRO A 41 16.80 12.22 -35.00
C PRO A 41 15.68 13.16 -35.45
N SER A 42 16.03 14.37 -35.91
CA SER A 42 15.03 15.37 -36.32
C SER A 42 14.24 14.94 -37.55
N LYS A 43 14.79 14.04 -38.39
CA LYS A 43 14.03 13.45 -39.50
C LYS A 43 12.84 12.61 -39.05
N PHE A 44 12.86 12.10 -37.82
CA PHE A 44 11.72 11.42 -37.21
C PHE A 44 10.82 12.43 -36.50
N THR A 45 11.37 13.23 -35.59
CA THR A 45 10.56 14.15 -34.75
C THR A 45 9.87 15.23 -35.56
N ASP A 46 10.48 15.75 -36.64
CA ASP A 46 9.90 16.85 -37.43
C ASP A 46 8.82 16.39 -38.42
N ARG A 47 8.50 15.08 -38.48
CA ARG A 47 7.48 14.57 -39.40
C ARG A 47 6.09 15.03 -38.99
N THR A 48 5.29 15.34 -39.99
CA THR A 48 3.90 15.82 -39.82
C THR A 48 2.87 14.75 -40.18
N SER A 49 3.29 13.56 -40.62
CA SER A 49 2.38 12.47 -41.01
C SER A 49 2.92 11.10 -40.59
N VAL A 50 1.98 10.23 -40.25
CA VAL A 50 2.21 8.88 -39.73
C VAL A 50 1.17 7.92 -40.29
N TRP A 51 1.57 6.65 -40.48
CA TRP A 51 0.61 5.62 -40.86
C TRP A 51 -0.25 5.27 -39.66
N THR A 52 -1.57 5.23 -39.84
CA THR A 52 -2.53 5.10 -38.74
C THR A 52 -3.55 4.01 -39.00
N ASP A 53 -3.87 3.22 -37.97
CA ASP A 53 -5.04 2.35 -37.96
C ASP A 53 -6.08 2.86 -36.95
N PHE A 54 -7.33 2.88 -37.36
CA PHE A 54 -8.47 3.25 -36.53
C PHE A 54 -9.34 2.03 -36.28
N GLN A 55 -9.74 1.83 -35.04
CA GLN A 55 -10.77 0.87 -34.67
C GLN A 55 -12.11 1.60 -34.51
N THR A 56 -13.15 1.08 -35.16
CA THR A 56 -14.54 1.54 -34.97
C THR A 56 -15.40 0.33 -34.60
N GLY A 57 -15.73 0.20 -33.31
CA GLY A 57 -16.31 -1.03 -32.78
C GLY A 57 -15.36 -2.23 -32.95
N SER A 58 -15.71 -3.22 -33.78
CA SER A 58 -14.86 -4.39 -34.03
C SER A 58 -14.06 -4.33 -35.34
N ASN A 59 -14.20 -3.27 -36.15
CA ASN A 59 -13.54 -3.17 -37.46
C ASN A 59 -12.33 -2.23 -37.40
N TRP A 60 -11.25 -2.63 -38.08
CA TRP A 60 -10.04 -1.84 -38.28
C TRP A 60 -10.00 -1.22 -39.68
N THR A 61 -9.57 0.03 -39.78
CA THR A 61 -9.36 0.76 -41.05
C THR A 61 -8.05 1.55 -41.01
N SER A 62 -7.25 1.47 -42.08
CA SER A 62 -5.92 2.11 -42.15
C SER A 62 -5.90 3.36 -43.05
N HIS A 63 -5.17 4.39 -42.66
CA HIS A 63 -4.91 5.59 -43.46
C HIS A 63 -3.58 6.28 -43.10
N ASP A 64 -3.03 7.08 -44.01
CA ASP A 64 -1.98 8.05 -43.65
C ASP A 64 -2.66 9.28 -43.02
N ALA A 65 -2.49 9.51 -41.72
CA ALA A 65 -3.04 10.70 -41.06
C ALA A 65 -1.98 11.81 -41.00
N ASN A 66 -2.39 13.06 -41.16
CA ASN A 66 -1.55 14.17 -40.72
C ASN A 66 -1.72 14.31 -39.22
N LEU A 67 -0.64 14.60 -38.51
CA LEU A 67 -0.68 14.78 -37.06
C LEU A 67 -1.56 15.97 -36.65
N VAL A 68 -1.70 16.97 -37.55
CA VAL A 68 -2.58 18.11 -37.31
C VAL A 68 -4.05 17.69 -37.22
N ASP A 69 -4.44 16.60 -37.88
CA ASP A 69 -5.79 16.03 -37.86
C ASP A 69 -6.10 15.36 -36.49
N ILE A 70 -5.08 15.17 -35.65
CA ILE A 70 -5.17 14.68 -34.27
C ILE A 70 -4.62 15.71 -33.25
N GLY A 71 -4.42 16.96 -33.66
CA GLY A 71 -4.07 18.07 -32.78
C GLY A 71 -2.57 18.35 -32.56
N PHE A 72 -1.67 17.72 -33.31
CA PHE A 72 -0.21 17.88 -33.15
C PHE A 72 0.47 18.34 -34.44
N ASP A 73 1.45 19.24 -34.35
CA ASP A 73 2.14 19.73 -35.56
C ASP A 73 3.15 18.68 -36.07
N THR A 74 3.86 18.00 -35.17
CA THR A 74 4.89 17.02 -35.50
C THR A 74 4.87 15.78 -34.58
N ILE A 75 5.61 14.72 -34.95
CA ILE A 75 5.82 13.54 -34.09
C ILE A 75 6.49 13.98 -32.78
N GLY A 76 7.45 14.89 -32.85
CA GLY A 76 8.13 15.45 -31.69
C GLY A 76 7.16 16.09 -30.70
N ASP A 77 6.22 16.90 -31.19
CA ASP A 77 5.23 17.56 -30.32
C ASP A 77 4.30 16.54 -29.65
N LEU A 78 3.88 15.49 -30.39
CA LEU A 78 3.07 14.41 -29.84
C LEU A 78 3.82 13.63 -28.76
N LEU A 79 5.08 13.27 -29.01
CA LEU A 79 5.88 12.50 -28.07
C LEU A 79 6.31 13.35 -26.86
N GLU A 80 6.55 14.65 -27.05
CA GLU A 80 6.83 15.58 -25.95
C GLU A 80 5.60 15.78 -25.07
N GLU A 81 4.43 16.00 -25.67
CA GLU A 81 3.17 16.06 -24.92
C GLU A 81 2.96 14.74 -24.18
N LEU A 82 3.20 13.60 -24.83
CA LEU A 82 3.11 12.29 -24.20
C LEU A 82 4.33 11.94 -23.34
N GLN A 83 5.33 12.79 -23.17
CA GLN A 83 6.54 12.49 -22.38
C GLN A 83 7.21 11.14 -22.73
N ILE A 84 7.11 10.71 -23.99
CA ILE A 84 7.75 9.51 -24.53
C ILE A 84 9.09 9.90 -25.17
N ASP A 85 10.15 9.17 -24.84
CA ASP A 85 11.45 9.35 -25.50
C ASP A 85 11.33 8.99 -27.00
N PRO A 86 11.64 9.92 -27.93
CA PRO A 86 11.60 9.63 -29.36
C PRO A 86 12.51 8.48 -29.79
N ALA A 87 13.58 8.20 -29.04
CA ALA A 87 14.45 7.05 -29.30
C ALA A 87 13.74 5.72 -29.04
N LYS A 88 12.84 5.68 -28.05
CA LYS A 88 12.00 4.52 -27.76
C LYS A 88 10.85 4.40 -28.74
N ALA A 89 10.27 5.52 -29.20
CA ALA A 89 9.15 5.48 -30.15
C ALA A 89 9.57 5.10 -31.58
N PHE A 90 10.82 5.37 -31.97
CA PHE A 90 11.32 5.03 -33.29
C PHE A 90 11.29 3.51 -33.52
N ASP A 91 10.79 3.07 -34.68
CA ASP A 91 10.57 1.66 -35.01
C ASP A 91 9.62 0.89 -34.08
N ASN A 92 8.69 1.60 -33.41
CA ASN A 92 7.62 1.01 -32.63
C ASN A 92 6.21 1.48 -33.06
N GLN A 93 5.18 0.90 -32.45
CA GLN A 93 3.79 1.32 -32.61
C GLN A 93 3.31 2.00 -31.33
N LEU A 94 2.71 3.19 -31.46
CA LEU A 94 2.04 3.87 -30.37
C LEU A 94 0.54 3.65 -30.49
N ILE A 95 -0.05 3.00 -29.50
CA ILE A 95 -1.49 2.74 -29.44
C ILE A 95 -2.11 3.73 -28.46
N ILE A 96 -3.09 4.47 -28.94
CA ILE A 96 -3.84 5.49 -28.22
C ILE A 96 -5.31 5.05 -28.16
N ILE A 97 -5.84 4.86 -26.95
CA ILE A 97 -7.25 4.51 -26.77
C ILE A 97 -8.10 5.76 -26.67
N VAL A 98 -9.25 5.70 -27.32
CA VAL A 98 -10.17 6.81 -27.48
C VAL A 98 -11.52 6.39 -26.86
N PRO A 99 -11.73 6.61 -25.56
CA PRO A 99 -12.94 6.15 -24.88
C PRO A 99 -14.15 7.00 -25.28
N ASN A 100 -15.18 6.33 -25.80
CA ASN A 100 -16.46 6.93 -26.12
C ASN A 100 -17.38 6.88 -24.88
N THR A 101 -17.59 8.00 -24.21
CA THR A 101 -18.46 8.08 -23.02
C THR A 101 -19.96 8.16 -23.33
N ALA A 102 -20.37 8.30 -24.59
CA ALA A 102 -21.79 8.28 -24.96
C ALA A 102 -21.96 7.89 -26.42
N GLY A 103 -22.45 6.67 -26.66
CA GLY A 103 -22.77 6.18 -27.99
C GLY A 103 -23.54 7.21 -28.82
N GLY A 104 -22.89 7.69 -29.88
CA GLY A 104 -23.49 8.50 -30.93
C GLY A 104 -23.44 10.02 -30.72
N GLU A 105 -22.27 10.62 -30.89
CA GLU A 105 -22.05 11.86 -31.68
C GLU A 105 -20.54 12.08 -31.85
N LEU A 106 -20.11 12.55 -33.04
CA LEU A 106 -18.71 12.88 -33.36
C LEU A 106 -18.27 14.06 -32.48
N GLY A 107 -17.69 13.78 -31.32
CA GLY A 107 -17.51 14.75 -30.25
C GLY A 107 -16.09 14.77 -29.70
N VAL A 108 -15.54 15.97 -29.60
CA VAL A 108 -14.34 16.33 -28.83
C VAL A 108 -14.35 15.60 -27.48
N ILE A 109 -13.30 14.83 -27.20
CA ILE A 109 -13.18 14.02 -25.99
C ILE A 109 -12.54 14.88 -24.91
N SER A 110 -13.22 15.05 -23.78
CA SER A 110 -12.70 15.86 -22.66
C SER A 110 -11.79 15.05 -21.73
N GLN A 111 -10.50 15.39 -21.78
CA GLN A 111 -9.51 15.54 -20.70
C GLN A 111 -9.19 14.43 -19.66
N SER A 112 -9.80 13.24 -19.61
CA SER A 112 -9.49 12.33 -18.48
C SER A 112 -9.38 10.82 -18.73
N THR A 113 -9.41 10.33 -19.98
CA THR A 113 -9.60 8.89 -20.20
C THR A 113 -8.76 8.27 -21.34
N THR A 114 -7.98 9.06 -22.07
CA THR A 114 -7.09 8.57 -23.13
C THR A 114 -5.86 7.89 -22.52
N VAL A 115 -5.63 6.61 -22.84
CA VAL A 115 -4.47 5.83 -22.36
C VAL A 115 -3.60 5.44 -23.55
N ALA A 116 -2.27 5.49 -23.38
CA ALA A 116 -1.29 5.23 -24.43
C ALA A 116 -0.35 4.10 -24.03
N ALA A 117 -0.05 3.19 -24.96
CA ALA A 117 0.91 2.10 -24.81
C ALA A 117 1.87 2.08 -26.01
N LEU A 118 3.14 1.77 -25.76
CA LEU A 118 4.16 1.55 -26.78
C LEU A 118 4.42 0.06 -26.91
N THR A 119 4.37 -0.46 -28.14
CA THR A 119 4.61 -1.88 -28.45
C THR A 119 5.50 -2.03 -29.69
N ASN A 120 6.17 -3.17 -29.83
CA ASN A 120 6.92 -3.46 -31.05
C ASN A 120 6.01 -3.69 -32.27
N TYR A 121 6.61 -3.75 -33.46
CA TYR A 121 5.88 -3.88 -34.72
C TYR A 121 5.28 -5.27 -34.93
N GLU A 122 5.87 -6.31 -34.33
CA GLU A 122 5.55 -7.69 -34.68
C GLU A 122 4.47 -8.33 -33.80
N GLU A 123 3.97 -7.73 -32.69
CA GLU A 123 3.07 -8.52 -31.86
C GLU A 123 1.96 -7.93 -30.98
N GLY A 124 1.10 -8.88 -30.54
CA GLY A 124 0.09 -8.75 -29.49
C GLY A 124 -1.31 -8.27 -29.87
N ASN A 125 -2.36 -8.99 -29.44
CA ASN A 125 -3.67 -8.37 -29.31
C ASN A 125 -3.67 -7.51 -28.04
N ILE A 126 -4.06 -6.24 -28.16
CA ILE A 126 -4.37 -5.40 -27.00
C ILE A 126 -5.89 -5.35 -26.83
N HIS A 127 -6.34 -5.66 -25.64
CA HIS A 127 -7.73 -5.61 -25.23
C HIS A 127 -7.91 -4.63 -24.07
N LEU A 128 -9.06 -3.95 -24.04
CA LEU A 128 -9.42 -3.13 -22.89
C LEU A 128 -9.88 -4.01 -21.75
N ARG A 129 -9.34 -3.78 -20.55
CA ARG A 129 -9.97 -4.24 -19.33
C ARG A 129 -11.00 -3.20 -18.92
N THR A 130 -12.22 -3.66 -18.71
CA THR A 130 -13.32 -2.80 -18.26
C THR A 130 -13.94 -3.35 -17.01
N ASP A 131 -14.26 -2.47 -16.06
CA ASP A 131 -15.13 -2.78 -14.93
C ASP A 131 -16.35 -1.84 -14.95
N ASN A 132 -17.54 -2.43 -14.87
CA ASN A 132 -18.82 -1.73 -14.96
C ASN A 132 -18.96 -0.75 -16.15
N GLY A 133 -18.24 -1.01 -17.25
CA GLY A 133 -18.23 -0.17 -18.47
C GLY A 133 -17.19 0.94 -18.48
N ASN A 134 -16.42 1.12 -17.40
CA ASN A 134 -15.26 2.01 -17.34
C ASN A 134 -13.99 1.24 -17.70
N VAL A 135 -13.08 1.87 -18.44
CA VAL A 135 -11.75 1.29 -18.71
C VAL A 135 -10.95 1.38 -17.42
N ILE A 136 -10.41 0.24 -16.98
CA ILE A 136 -9.58 0.14 -15.77
C ILE A 136 -8.12 -0.15 -16.11
N GLY A 137 -7.80 -0.58 -17.33
CA GLY A 137 -6.44 -0.90 -17.76
C GLY A 137 -6.43 -1.70 -19.07
N PHE A 138 -5.31 -2.34 -19.36
CA PHE A 138 -5.04 -3.09 -20.57
C PHE A 138 -4.91 -4.58 -20.33
N HIS A 139 -5.19 -5.36 -21.36
CA HIS A 139 -4.71 -6.72 -21.48
C HIS A 139 -3.87 -6.83 -22.75
N ILE A 140 -2.59 -7.13 -22.59
CA ILE A 140 -1.59 -7.16 -23.66
C ILE A 140 -1.07 -8.58 -23.77
N GLU A 141 -1.06 -9.12 -24.97
CA GLU A 141 -0.37 -10.38 -25.27
C GLU A 141 0.99 -10.02 -25.87
N GLY A 142 2.08 -10.52 -25.30
CA GLY A 142 3.41 -10.31 -25.86
C GLY A 142 3.69 -11.15 -27.11
N SER A 143 4.94 -11.02 -27.54
CA SER A 143 5.50 -11.40 -28.81
C SER A 143 6.28 -12.73 -28.86
N VAL A 144 6.74 -13.20 -30.02
CA VAL A 144 7.69 -14.30 -30.19
C VAL A 144 9.12 -13.76 -30.26
N SER A 145 9.27 -12.44 -30.24
CA SER A 145 10.51 -11.68 -30.21
C SER A 145 10.51 -10.76 -29.01
N ASP A 146 11.71 -10.40 -28.52
CA ASP A 146 11.92 -9.44 -27.44
C ASP A 146 11.01 -8.19 -27.56
N ASP A 147 10.15 -8.00 -26.57
CA ASP A 147 9.23 -6.88 -26.46
C ASP A 147 9.74 -5.78 -25.53
N GLU A 148 9.33 -4.54 -25.82
CA GLU A 148 9.28 -3.47 -24.82
C GLU A 148 7.82 -3.07 -24.65
N ILE A 149 7.22 -3.43 -23.52
CA ILE A 149 5.83 -3.13 -23.16
C ILE A 149 5.84 -2.09 -22.05
N ILE A 150 5.31 -0.90 -22.34
CA ILE A 150 5.22 0.20 -21.38
C ILE A 150 3.77 0.69 -21.31
N THR A 151 3.20 0.62 -20.12
CA THR A 151 1.88 1.19 -19.77
C THR A 151 2.01 2.20 -18.62
N LYS A 152 0.89 2.61 -18.02
CA LYS A 152 0.78 3.73 -17.05
C LYS A 152 -0.30 3.40 -16.03
N GLU A 153 -0.84 4.40 -15.32
CA GLU A 153 -1.98 4.22 -14.40
C GLU A 153 -3.05 3.29 -14.97
N GLY A 154 -3.27 2.16 -14.30
CA GLY A 154 -4.23 1.16 -14.71
C GLY A 154 -4.06 -0.13 -13.93
N SER A 155 -5.00 -1.05 -14.12
CA SER A 155 -4.82 -2.45 -13.80
C SER A 155 -4.55 -3.20 -15.09
N ASP A 156 -3.28 -3.31 -15.40
CA ASP A 156 -2.74 -3.85 -16.62
C ASP A 156 -2.41 -5.33 -16.45
N ARG A 157 -2.60 -6.07 -17.53
CA ARG A 157 -2.39 -7.51 -17.56
C ARG A 157 -1.61 -7.89 -18.79
N VAL A 158 -0.34 -8.21 -18.62
CA VAL A 158 0.51 -8.72 -19.69
C VAL A 158 0.54 -10.23 -19.63
N LYS A 159 0.31 -10.88 -20.75
CA LYS A 159 0.65 -12.29 -20.91
C LYS A 159 2.05 -12.35 -21.53
N SER A 160 3.01 -12.83 -20.74
CA SER A 160 4.38 -13.07 -21.18
C SER A 160 4.41 -14.11 -22.29
N SER A 161 5.46 -14.04 -23.10
CA SER A 161 5.57 -14.64 -24.41
C SER A 161 7.03 -15.07 -24.68
N LEU A 162 7.44 -15.27 -25.92
CA LEU A 162 8.82 -15.71 -26.19
C LEU A 162 9.72 -14.51 -26.42
N GLY A 163 10.95 -14.58 -25.91
CA GLY A 163 11.91 -13.49 -26.04
C GLY A 163 12.35 -12.99 -24.68
N ASP A 164 13.33 -12.09 -24.66
CA ASP A 164 13.70 -11.38 -23.44
C ASP A 164 12.91 -10.06 -23.40
N ASP A 165 11.80 -10.04 -22.65
CA ASP A 165 10.89 -8.89 -22.65
C ASP A 165 11.24 -7.84 -21.58
N ILE A 166 10.99 -6.57 -21.87
CA ILE A 166 11.04 -5.47 -20.90
C ILE A 166 9.61 -4.99 -20.68
N ILE A 167 9.09 -5.17 -19.46
CA ILE A 167 7.71 -4.85 -19.11
C ILE A 167 7.72 -3.81 -17.99
N ASN A 168 7.13 -2.64 -18.24
CA ASN A 168 6.88 -1.61 -17.23
C ASN A 168 5.39 -1.26 -17.23
N LEU A 169 4.68 -1.56 -16.14
CA LEU A 169 3.22 -1.37 -16.10
C LEU A 169 2.77 -0.06 -15.44
N GLY A 170 3.68 0.67 -14.81
CA GLY A 170 3.44 2.02 -14.33
C GLY A 170 2.72 2.04 -12.99
N GLU A 171 1.79 2.98 -12.80
CA GLU A 171 1.07 3.10 -11.52
C GLU A 171 -0.15 2.16 -11.50
N ASN A 172 -0.49 1.65 -10.32
CA ASN A 172 -1.72 0.88 -10.13
C ASN A 172 -2.98 1.72 -10.43
N GLY A 173 -4.07 1.03 -10.75
CA GLY A 173 -5.40 1.62 -10.87
C GLY A 173 -5.89 2.31 -9.59
N SER A 174 -6.88 3.19 -9.73
CA SER A 174 -7.42 4.01 -8.63
C SER A 174 -8.88 3.69 -8.28
N THR A 175 -9.32 2.44 -8.48
CA THR A 175 -10.68 2.00 -8.11
C THR A 175 -10.88 1.87 -6.60
N GLY A 176 -9.79 1.92 -5.81
CA GLY A 176 -9.79 1.82 -4.35
C GLY A 176 -9.88 0.36 -3.85
N ASN A 177 -9.70 -0.60 -4.75
CA ASN A 177 -9.71 -2.03 -4.48
C ASN A 177 -8.45 -2.63 -5.11
N TRP A 178 -7.46 -2.95 -4.27
CA TRP A 178 -6.18 -3.52 -4.72
C TRP A 178 -6.30 -4.61 -5.80
N TRP A 179 -7.24 -5.54 -5.67
CA TRP A 179 -7.36 -6.67 -6.60
C TRP A 179 -7.85 -6.27 -8.01
N THR A 180 -8.48 -5.11 -8.15
CA THR A 180 -8.86 -4.52 -9.45
C THR A 180 -7.90 -3.44 -9.92
N ASP A 181 -6.96 -3.03 -9.06
CA ASP A 181 -6.03 -1.93 -9.30
C ASP A 181 -4.63 -2.42 -9.64
N ARG A 182 -4.25 -3.62 -9.19
CA ARG A 182 -2.90 -4.19 -9.41
C ARG A 182 -2.57 -4.46 -10.87
N ASP A 183 -1.29 -4.40 -11.18
CA ASP A 183 -0.73 -4.92 -12.42
C ASP A 183 -0.35 -6.40 -12.32
N THR A 184 -0.44 -7.12 -13.45
CA THR A 184 -0.22 -8.57 -13.47
C THR A 184 0.53 -9.02 -14.72
N VAL A 185 1.57 -9.83 -14.54
CA VAL A 185 2.27 -10.52 -15.63
C VAL A 185 2.03 -12.03 -15.55
N GLU A 186 1.68 -12.64 -16.68
CA GLU A 186 1.23 -14.04 -16.73
C GLU A 186 2.15 -14.91 -17.58
N TYR A 187 2.68 -15.94 -16.95
CA TYR A 187 3.53 -16.96 -17.56
C TYR A 187 2.73 -18.22 -17.84
N SER A 188 2.94 -18.81 -19.02
CA SER A 188 2.16 -19.96 -19.45
C SER A 188 2.50 -21.25 -18.69
N GLY A 189 3.74 -21.36 -18.19
CA GLY A 189 4.23 -22.49 -17.41
C GLY A 189 3.97 -22.35 -15.91
N ASN A 190 4.12 -23.46 -15.17
CA ASN A 190 4.04 -23.46 -13.70
C ASN A 190 5.38 -23.05 -13.09
N LEU A 191 5.36 -22.39 -11.93
CA LEU A 191 6.57 -22.00 -11.19
C LEU A 191 7.40 -23.23 -10.79
N ASN A 192 6.72 -24.33 -10.47
CA ASN A 192 7.35 -25.62 -10.18
C ASN A 192 6.78 -26.74 -11.05
N VAL A 193 7.66 -27.51 -11.70
CA VAL A 193 7.30 -28.61 -12.61
C VAL A 193 7.76 -29.95 -12.04
N PHE A 194 6.89 -30.97 -12.08
CA PHE A 194 7.24 -32.31 -11.63
C PHE A 194 8.12 -33.03 -12.66
N ASP A 195 9.42 -33.19 -12.34
CA ASP A 195 10.36 -33.96 -13.15
C ASP A 195 10.12 -35.45 -12.94
N ARG A 196 9.50 -36.10 -13.93
CA ARG A 196 9.17 -37.54 -13.89
C ARG A 196 10.40 -38.46 -13.89
N LEU A 197 11.57 -37.97 -14.32
CA LEU A 197 12.80 -38.75 -14.32
C LEU A 197 13.47 -38.72 -12.94
N LYS A 198 13.40 -37.58 -12.24
CA LYS A 198 13.95 -37.42 -10.88
C LYS A 198 12.96 -37.80 -9.79
N GLY A 199 11.66 -37.79 -10.09
CA GLY A 199 10.60 -38.04 -9.11
C GLY A 199 10.42 -36.90 -8.11
N THR A 200 10.86 -35.69 -8.45
CA THR A 200 10.82 -34.49 -7.60
C THR A 200 10.34 -33.29 -8.41
N TYR A 201 9.84 -32.26 -7.73
CA TYR A 201 9.60 -30.96 -8.35
C TYR A 201 10.92 -30.25 -8.62
N VAL A 202 11.00 -29.55 -9.74
CA VAL A 202 12.09 -28.65 -10.13
C VAL A 202 11.50 -27.28 -10.46
N LYS A 203 12.28 -26.21 -10.34
CA LYS A 203 11.82 -24.86 -10.72
C LYS A 203 11.60 -24.80 -12.23
N GLY A 204 10.41 -24.32 -12.63
CA GLY A 204 10.06 -23.93 -13.99
C GLY A 204 10.59 -22.54 -14.31
N TYR A 205 10.40 -21.60 -13.39
CA TYR A 205 10.89 -20.23 -13.49
C TYR A 205 11.77 -19.86 -12.31
N SER A 206 12.68 -18.92 -12.54
CA SER A 206 13.42 -18.19 -11.50
C SER A 206 12.93 -16.76 -11.45
N VAL A 207 12.62 -16.26 -10.26
CA VAL A 207 12.21 -14.87 -10.03
C VAL A 207 13.22 -14.24 -9.08
N THR A 208 13.83 -13.12 -9.47
CA THR A 208 14.89 -12.45 -8.70
C THR A 208 14.78 -10.94 -8.81
N GLN A 209 14.91 -10.22 -7.69
CA GLN A 209 14.99 -8.77 -7.69
C GLN A 209 16.42 -8.31 -8.01
N ASN A 210 16.54 -7.32 -8.91
CA ASN A 210 17.78 -6.67 -9.29
C ASN A 210 18.10 -5.50 -8.36
N GLU A 211 19.35 -5.05 -8.35
CA GLU A 211 19.80 -3.93 -7.50
C GLU A 211 19.04 -2.61 -7.76
N ASP A 212 18.49 -2.44 -8.97
CA ASP A 212 17.71 -1.25 -9.35
C ASP A 212 16.23 -1.35 -8.96
N GLY A 213 15.81 -2.45 -8.34
CA GLY A 213 14.43 -2.71 -7.92
C GLY A 213 13.58 -3.43 -8.97
N SER A 214 14.07 -3.61 -10.19
CA SER A 214 13.38 -4.41 -11.22
C SER A 214 13.39 -5.90 -10.86
N VAL A 215 12.47 -6.67 -11.44
CA VAL A 215 12.36 -8.10 -11.20
C VAL A 215 12.66 -8.86 -12.48
N SER A 216 13.63 -9.77 -12.44
CA SER A 216 13.89 -10.68 -13.55
C SER A 216 13.15 -11.99 -13.38
N VAL A 217 12.43 -12.42 -14.41
CA VAL A 217 11.75 -13.71 -14.49
C VAL A 217 12.35 -14.52 -15.63
N THR A 218 13.03 -15.63 -15.30
CA THR A 218 13.71 -16.47 -16.29
C THR A 218 13.04 -17.83 -16.40
N ASP A 219 12.68 -18.24 -17.62
CA ASP A 219 12.31 -19.62 -17.91
C ASP A 219 13.54 -20.55 -17.81
N LEU A 220 13.48 -21.54 -16.92
CA LEU A 220 14.56 -22.48 -16.67
C LEU A 220 14.43 -23.78 -17.47
N LEU A 221 13.26 -24.03 -18.07
CA LEU A 221 12.91 -25.28 -18.74
C LEU A 221 12.64 -25.10 -20.24
N GLY A 222 12.50 -23.85 -20.69
CA GLY A 222 12.40 -23.46 -22.09
C GLY A 222 13.51 -24.01 -22.97
N ASP A 223 13.14 -24.49 -24.16
CA ASP A 223 14.10 -24.77 -25.23
C ASP A 223 13.56 -24.35 -26.61
N GLY A 224 14.43 -23.67 -27.39
CA GLY A 224 14.19 -23.37 -28.80
C GLY A 224 13.00 -22.46 -29.06
N VAL A 225 11.81 -23.03 -29.29
CA VAL A 225 10.58 -22.29 -29.64
C VAL A 225 9.56 -22.23 -28.50
N ASN A 226 9.90 -22.80 -27.34
CA ASN A 226 9.10 -22.68 -26.11
C ASN A 226 9.93 -22.01 -24.99
N ASP A 227 10.98 -21.30 -25.38
CA ASP A 227 11.83 -20.56 -24.45
C ASP A 227 11.20 -19.17 -24.26
N GLU A 228 10.54 -18.97 -23.12
CA GLU A 228 10.00 -17.66 -22.72
C GLU A 228 11.11 -16.70 -22.27
N GLY A 229 12.39 -17.08 -22.38
CA GLY A 229 13.51 -16.18 -22.20
C GLY A 229 13.66 -15.65 -20.78
N THR A 230 14.21 -14.44 -20.66
CA THR A 230 14.34 -13.69 -19.41
C THR A 230 13.69 -12.32 -19.53
N ASP A 231 12.57 -12.17 -18.82
CA ASP A 231 11.85 -10.90 -18.74
C ASP A 231 12.42 -10.02 -17.63
N THR A 232 12.40 -8.71 -17.86
CA THR A 232 12.73 -7.67 -16.88
C THR A 232 11.50 -6.82 -16.62
N LEU A 233 11.00 -6.89 -15.38
CA LEU A 233 9.74 -6.31 -14.96
C LEU A 233 9.98 -5.07 -14.07
N HIS A 234 9.22 -4.03 -14.31
CA HIS A 234 9.19 -2.80 -13.53
C HIS A 234 7.76 -2.46 -13.17
N ASP A 235 7.53 -2.03 -11.93
CA ASP A 235 6.21 -1.59 -11.47
C ASP A 235 5.13 -2.65 -11.76
N VAL A 236 5.38 -3.88 -11.29
CA VAL A 236 4.48 -5.04 -11.41
C VAL A 236 4.22 -5.62 -10.02
N GLU A 237 2.95 -5.72 -9.66
CA GLU A 237 2.52 -6.16 -8.34
C GLU A 237 2.43 -7.68 -8.19
N GLU A 238 2.03 -8.38 -9.24
CA GLU A 238 1.69 -9.80 -9.16
C GLU A 238 2.10 -10.59 -10.41
N LEU A 239 2.65 -11.79 -10.18
CA LEU A 239 2.91 -12.77 -11.23
C LEU A 239 1.92 -13.93 -11.14
N GLN A 240 1.41 -14.36 -12.29
CA GLN A 240 0.63 -15.59 -12.41
C GLN A 240 1.45 -16.64 -13.19
N PHE A 241 1.59 -17.84 -12.62
CA PHE A 241 2.18 -19.00 -13.28
C PHE A 241 1.10 -20.06 -13.54
N GLY A 242 0.96 -20.44 -14.81
CA GLY A 242 0.05 -21.50 -15.24
C GLY A 242 -1.41 -21.26 -14.82
N ASP A 243 -2.09 -22.34 -14.39
CA ASP A 243 -3.54 -22.33 -14.13
C ASP A 243 -3.93 -21.81 -12.74
N GLY A 244 -3.01 -21.26 -11.94
CA GLY A 244 -3.38 -20.60 -10.69
C GLY A 244 -2.33 -20.52 -9.58
N GLU A 245 -1.04 -20.58 -9.88
CA GLU A 245 0.00 -20.19 -8.92
C GLU A 245 0.23 -18.69 -9.02
N TRP A 246 0.16 -17.97 -7.88
CA TRP A 246 0.29 -16.52 -7.83
C TRP A 246 1.46 -16.14 -6.92
N MET A 247 2.20 -15.10 -7.30
CA MET A 247 3.32 -14.56 -6.54
C MET A 247 3.19 -13.04 -6.46
N GLN A 248 3.06 -12.51 -5.24
CA GLN A 248 3.01 -11.08 -5.00
C GLN A 248 4.43 -10.54 -4.91
N LEU A 249 4.77 -9.53 -5.71
CA LEU A 249 6.11 -8.96 -5.78
C LEU A 249 6.28 -7.71 -4.91
N SER A 250 5.23 -6.91 -4.78
CA SER A 250 5.26 -5.63 -4.07
C SER A 250 4.32 -5.60 -2.88
N LEU A 251 4.42 -4.54 -2.09
CA LEU A 251 3.56 -4.28 -0.93
C LEU A 251 2.11 -4.16 -1.34
N ARG A 252 1.25 -4.85 -0.61
CA ARG A 252 -0.20 -4.73 -0.70
C ARG A 252 -0.74 -4.08 0.55
N GLU A 253 -1.33 -2.91 0.37
CA GLU A 253 -2.06 -2.22 1.43
C GLU A 253 -3.56 -2.44 1.28
N SER A 254 -4.22 -2.70 2.40
CA SER A 254 -5.66 -2.71 2.47
C SER A 254 -6.12 -2.25 3.83
N ILE A 255 -6.91 -1.19 3.83
CA ILE A 255 -7.55 -0.73 5.05
C ILE A 255 -8.76 -1.63 5.27
N ASN A 256 -8.77 -2.40 6.36
CA ASN A 256 -9.97 -3.13 6.77
C ASN A 256 -10.72 -2.31 7.83
N HIS A 257 -12.04 -2.43 7.76
CA HIS A 257 -12.95 -1.84 8.74
C HIS A 257 -13.90 -2.94 9.21
N TRP A 258 -13.72 -3.40 10.45
CA TRP A 258 -14.61 -4.36 11.09
C TRP A 258 -15.08 -3.78 12.42
N GLY A 259 -16.39 -3.58 12.57
CA GLY A 259 -16.94 -3.07 13.82
C GLY A 259 -18.33 -2.44 13.67
N ASN A 260 -19.08 -2.44 14.79
CA ASN A 260 -20.26 -1.60 14.95
C ASN A 260 -19.83 -0.14 15.17
N ALA A 261 -20.77 0.81 15.28
CA ALA A 261 -20.52 2.25 15.49
C ALA A 261 -19.61 2.61 16.69
N GLU A 262 -19.37 1.65 17.60
CA GLU A 262 -18.50 1.76 18.78
C GLU A 262 -17.01 1.45 18.47
N TRP A 263 -16.67 0.80 17.35
CA TRP A 263 -15.31 0.36 16.99
C TRP A 263 -14.85 1.05 15.71
N ARG A 264 -14.59 2.35 15.82
CA ARG A 264 -14.24 3.28 14.70
C ARG A 264 -12.78 3.20 14.28
N VAL A 265 -12.13 2.08 14.55
CA VAL A 265 -10.69 1.94 14.35
C VAL A 265 -10.42 1.65 12.88
N ARG A 266 -9.63 2.52 12.25
CA ARG A 266 -8.99 2.23 10.97
C ARG A 266 -7.84 1.27 11.26
N GLN A 267 -7.94 0.04 10.78
CA GLN A 267 -6.84 -0.91 10.83
C GLN A 267 -6.25 -1.02 9.43
N LEU A 268 -5.01 -0.57 9.25
CA LEU A 268 -4.28 -0.83 8.03
C LEU A 268 -3.82 -2.29 8.05
N ASN A 269 -4.04 -3.00 6.95
CA ASN A 269 -3.44 -4.31 6.73
C ASN A 269 -2.40 -4.13 5.65
N ILE A 270 -1.18 -4.53 5.95
CA ILE A 270 -0.08 -4.48 5.00
C ILE A 270 0.45 -5.89 4.85
N ASP A 271 0.52 -6.34 3.61
CA ASP A 271 1.13 -7.60 3.24
C ASP A 271 2.33 -7.32 2.33
N GLY A 272 3.53 -7.70 2.75
CA GLY A 272 4.73 -7.68 1.95
C GLY A 272 4.70 -8.67 0.77
N GLY A 273 5.69 -8.51 -0.09
CA GLY A 273 5.95 -9.32 -1.26
C GLY A 273 6.73 -10.60 -0.94
N VAL A 274 7.55 -11.01 -1.91
CA VAL A 274 8.48 -12.16 -1.78
C VAL A 274 9.93 -11.71 -1.66
N PHE A 275 10.17 -10.41 -1.55
CA PHE A 275 11.47 -9.77 -1.48
C PHE A 275 11.52 -8.83 -0.28
N ASP A 276 12.73 -8.40 0.08
CA ASP A 276 12.99 -7.46 1.16
C ASP A 276 12.16 -6.17 1.01
N ASP A 277 11.24 -5.95 1.94
CA ASP A 277 10.34 -4.82 1.96
C ASP A 277 10.73 -3.77 3.01
N VAL A 278 10.35 -2.52 2.74
CA VAL A 278 10.32 -1.46 3.76
C VAL A 278 8.87 -1.11 4.03
N ILE A 279 8.36 -1.61 5.15
CA ILE A 279 6.95 -1.51 5.52
C ILE A 279 6.77 -0.41 6.55
N THR A 280 5.86 0.51 6.27
CA THR A 280 5.49 1.59 7.18
C THR A 280 3.99 1.59 7.41
N GLY A 281 3.57 1.39 8.66
CA GLY A 281 2.16 1.53 9.02
C GLY A 281 1.83 2.92 9.58
N THR A 282 0.69 3.00 10.25
CA THR A 282 0.09 4.19 10.82
C THR A 282 0.25 4.19 12.34
N ALA A 283 0.06 5.34 13.00
CA ALA A 283 0.07 5.45 14.46
C ALA A 283 -1.03 4.62 15.19
N PHE A 284 -1.81 3.81 14.49
CA PHE A 284 -2.96 3.10 15.01
C PHE A 284 -2.74 1.62 14.85
N ARG A 285 -3.57 0.83 15.54
CA ARG A 285 -3.49 -0.61 15.50
C ARG A 285 -3.60 -1.14 14.07
N ASP A 286 -2.49 -1.68 13.59
CA ASP A 286 -2.33 -2.24 12.26
C ASP A 286 -2.13 -3.75 12.29
N ASN A 287 -2.21 -4.37 11.12
CA ASN A 287 -1.93 -5.78 10.89
C ASN A 287 -0.91 -5.90 9.76
N ILE A 288 0.33 -6.22 10.09
CA ILE A 288 1.45 -6.15 9.17
C ILE A 288 2.04 -7.55 9.02
N HIS A 289 2.21 -8.02 7.79
CA HIS A 289 2.92 -9.24 7.48
C HIS A 289 4.02 -8.91 6.46
N GLY A 290 5.30 -9.08 6.79
CA GLY A 290 6.41 -8.93 5.83
C GLY A 290 6.48 -10.07 4.80
N ARG A 291 6.12 -11.27 5.25
CA ARG A 291 6.05 -12.54 4.50
C ARG A 291 7.40 -13.15 4.20
N SER A 292 8.12 -12.69 3.19
CA SER A 292 9.36 -13.34 2.75
C SER A 292 10.34 -12.28 2.29
N GLY A 293 11.59 -12.41 2.70
CA GLY A 293 12.61 -11.39 2.49
C GLY A 293 13.16 -10.94 3.83
N ASP A 294 14.25 -10.19 3.80
CA ASP A 294 14.80 -9.56 4.99
C ASP A 294 14.14 -8.18 5.18
N ASP A 295 13.01 -8.14 5.89
CA ASP A 295 12.11 -6.98 5.89
C ASP A 295 12.47 -5.94 6.95
N VAL A 296 12.14 -4.67 6.67
CA VAL A 296 12.20 -3.57 7.63
C VAL A 296 10.80 -3.03 7.89
N ILE A 297 10.24 -3.36 9.05
CA ILE A 297 8.89 -3.01 9.47
C ILE A 297 8.95 -1.90 10.53
N ILE A 298 8.42 -0.73 10.19
CA ILE A 298 8.21 0.41 11.09
C ILE A 298 6.70 0.62 11.26
N ALA A 299 6.12 -0.06 12.25
CA ALA A 299 4.67 -0.21 12.35
C ALA A 299 3.92 1.11 12.48
N ASP A 300 4.45 2.09 13.22
CA ASP A 300 3.82 3.41 13.35
C ASP A 300 4.45 4.53 12.49
N GLY A 301 5.27 4.17 11.49
CA GLY A 301 5.98 5.14 10.64
C GLY A 301 6.89 6.11 11.39
N GLY A 302 7.39 5.69 12.55
CA GLY A 302 8.23 6.52 13.43
C GLY A 302 7.45 7.60 14.18
N SER A 303 6.12 7.50 14.23
CA SER A 303 5.28 8.38 15.01
C SER A 303 5.68 8.33 16.49
N VAL A 304 5.73 9.50 17.12
CA VAL A 304 6.00 9.64 18.57
C VAL A 304 4.79 10.15 19.36
N ASP A 305 3.67 10.42 18.66
CA ASP A 305 2.37 10.78 19.21
C ASP A 305 1.25 10.48 18.20
N TYR A 306 -0.01 10.57 18.61
CA TYR A 306 -1.19 10.36 17.75
C TYR A 306 -1.90 11.68 17.41
N GLU A 307 -2.59 11.72 16.27
CA GLU A 307 -3.44 12.85 15.91
C GLU A 307 -4.83 12.75 16.56
N ALA A 308 -5.33 13.88 17.08
CA ALA A 308 -6.64 13.93 17.73
C ALA A 308 -7.82 13.74 16.75
N LEU A 309 -7.62 14.11 15.47
CA LEU A 309 -8.60 14.00 14.39
C LEU A 309 -7.96 13.34 13.18
N THR A 310 -8.56 12.26 12.69
CA THR A 310 -8.06 11.49 11.55
C THR A 310 -9.17 11.19 10.56
N ILE A 311 -8.83 10.65 9.39
CA ILE A 311 -9.83 10.13 8.46
C ILE A 311 -10.59 9.01 9.13
N SER A 312 -11.92 9.12 9.14
CA SER A 312 -12.73 8.14 9.84
C SER A 312 -12.58 6.77 9.23
N GLY A 313 -12.20 5.79 10.07
CA GLY A 313 -12.38 4.38 9.78
C GLY A 313 -13.78 3.91 10.16
N GLY A 314 -14.21 2.79 9.59
CA GLY A 314 -15.43 2.07 9.98
C GLY A 314 -16.47 1.91 8.87
N ASN A 315 -17.64 1.39 9.22
CA ASN A 315 -18.80 1.41 8.32
C ASN A 315 -19.58 2.71 8.52
N ALA A 316 -19.15 3.81 7.89
CA ALA A 316 -19.89 5.06 8.00
C ALA A 316 -21.31 5.01 7.43
N GLY A 317 -21.66 3.94 6.68
CA GLY A 317 -23.06 3.64 6.34
C GLY A 317 -23.91 3.28 7.57
N ASP A 318 -23.34 2.58 8.55
CA ASP A 318 -24.03 2.29 9.82
C ASP A 318 -24.17 3.56 10.66
N ILE A 319 -23.12 4.39 10.75
CA ILE A 319 -23.19 5.71 11.40
C ILE A 319 -24.25 6.57 10.72
N ALA A 320 -24.25 6.60 9.38
CA ALA A 320 -25.25 7.35 8.62
C ALA A 320 -26.66 6.87 8.89
N ARG A 321 -26.89 5.56 8.88
CA ARG A 321 -28.20 4.95 9.14
C ARG A 321 -28.70 5.21 10.57
N ASP A 322 -27.83 4.97 11.54
CA ASP A 322 -28.22 4.93 12.96
C ASP A 322 -28.22 6.33 13.57
N ALA A 323 -27.27 7.19 13.21
CA ALA A 323 -27.19 8.57 13.70
C ALA A 323 -27.99 9.57 12.87
N PHE A 324 -28.08 9.41 11.54
CA PHE A 324 -28.70 10.42 10.65
C PHE A 324 -29.98 9.94 9.93
N GLY A 325 -30.08 8.65 9.60
CA GLY A 325 -31.17 8.04 8.82
C GLY A 325 -32.39 7.62 9.63
N ASN A 326 -32.43 7.95 10.93
CA ASN A 326 -33.52 7.59 11.84
C ASN A 326 -33.83 6.08 11.87
N GLY A 327 -32.81 5.24 11.60
CA GLY A 327 -32.89 3.78 11.54
C GLY A 327 -33.51 3.20 10.27
N ASP A 328 -33.81 4.00 9.24
CA ASP A 328 -34.37 3.52 7.96
C ASP A 328 -33.25 3.38 6.91
N SER A 329 -32.83 2.14 6.64
CA SER A 329 -31.77 1.81 5.68
C SER A 329 -32.11 2.09 4.21
N SER A 330 -33.28 2.68 3.92
CA SER A 330 -33.70 3.08 2.57
C SER A 330 -33.63 4.60 2.32
N LYS A 331 -33.15 5.36 3.32
CA LYS A 331 -33.08 6.83 3.30
C LYS A 331 -31.66 7.29 3.59
N ASP A 332 -30.88 7.39 2.52
CA ASP A 332 -29.51 7.94 2.58
C ASP A 332 -29.51 9.47 2.80
N ASP A 333 -30.69 10.12 2.71
CA ASP A 333 -30.85 11.57 2.82
C ASP A 333 -30.81 12.14 4.25
N GLY A 334 -30.66 11.30 5.29
CA GLY A 334 -30.67 11.72 6.69
C GLY A 334 -29.67 12.86 7.00
N PHE A 335 -28.47 12.78 6.43
CA PHE A 335 -27.42 13.80 6.59
C PHE A 335 -27.83 15.18 6.05
N LYS A 336 -28.70 15.24 5.05
CA LYS A 336 -29.20 16.52 4.50
C LYS A 336 -29.91 17.38 5.54
N TYR A 337 -30.54 16.72 6.53
CA TYR A 337 -31.46 17.34 7.48
C TYR A 337 -30.88 17.59 8.87
N ILE A 338 -29.62 17.20 9.13
CA ILE A 338 -28.99 17.42 10.43
C ILE A 338 -28.51 18.87 10.59
N ASP A 339 -28.56 19.38 11.81
CA ASP A 339 -28.04 20.71 12.14
C ASP A 339 -26.55 20.60 12.50
N LEU A 340 -25.67 21.07 11.60
CA LEU A 340 -24.22 21.05 11.80
C LEU A 340 -23.77 22.37 12.43
N GLN A 341 -23.07 22.28 13.55
CA GLN A 341 -22.49 23.43 14.23
C GLN A 341 -21.07 23.69 13.71
N VAL A 342 -20.76 24.94 13.35
CA VAL A 342 -19.39 25.30 12.96
C VAL A 342 -18.50 25.32 14.20
N VAL A 343 -17.37 24.63 14.16
CA VAL A 343 -16.35 24.73 15.21
C VAL A 343 -15.45 25.91 14.86
N THR A 344 -15.73 27.07 15.46
CA THR A 344 -15.12 28.34 15.05
C THR A 344 -13.59 28.29 15.17
N ASP A 345 -12.89 28.88 14.19
CA ASP A 345 -11.43 28.99 14.12
C ASP A 345 -10.64 27.66 14.02
N LEU A 346 -11.30 26.53 13.73
CA LEU A 346 -10.64 25.25 13.48
C LEU A 346 -10.86 24.71 12.07
N SER A 347 -9.78 24.30 11.42
CA SER A 347 -9.79 23.61 10.12
C SER A 347 -8.80 22.45 10.15
N LYS A 348 -9.06 21.41 9.36
CA LYS A 348 -8.16 20.28 9.18
C LYS A 348 -7.78 20.16 7.71
N THR A 349 -6.52 19.85 7.46
CA THR A 349 -6.00 19.51 6.13
C THR A 349 -5.13 18.27 6.27
N PHE A 350 -5.42 17.26 5.47
CA PHE A 350 -4.57 16.09 5.32
C PHE A 350 -3.74 16.24 4.03
N ASP A 351 -2.50 15.77 4.07
CA ASP A 351 -1.62 15.85 2.90
C ASP A 351 -1.92 14.72 1.90
N GLY A 352 -1.96 15.06 0.62
CA GLY A 352 -2.30 14.11 -0.44
C GLY A 352 -3.72 13.53 -0.39
N LYS A 353 -4.00 12.64 -1.35
CA LYS A 353 -5.26 11.92 -1.42
C LYS A 353 -5.34 10.95 -0.24
N GLN A 354 -6.45 10.99 0.46
CA GLN A 354 -6.76 10.05 1.52
C GLN A 354 -7.55 8.89 0.94
N GLN A 355 -7.22 7.67 1.35
CA GLN A 355 -7.92 6.48 0.90
C GLN A 355 -9.20 6.23 1.70
N ARG A 356 -10.24 5.74 1.03
CA ARG A 356 -11.53 5.35 1.63
C ARG A 356 -12.17 6.43 2.51
N VAL A 357 -12.12 7.68 2.07
CA VAL A 357 -12.76 8.80 2.77
C VAL A 357 -14.27 8.66 2.69
N HIS A 358 -14.94 8.81 3.82
CA HIS A 358 -16.39 8.87 3.90
C HIS A 358 -16.89 10.28 3.57
N VAL A 359 -17.54 10.39 2.42
CA VAL A 359 -17.97 11.66 1.82
C VAL A 359 -19.49 11.75 1.82
N TYR A 360 -20.01 12.84 2.36
CA TYR A 360 -21.44 13.17 2.37
C TYR A 360 -21.69 14.45 1.57
N ASP A 361 -22.53 14.38 0.55
CA ASP A 361 -23.00 15.57 -0.16
C ASP A 361 -24.37 15.97 0.40
N ARG A 362 -24.43 17.16 1.02
CA ARG A 362 -25.64 17.67 1.64
C ARG A 362 -26.67 18.18 0.62
N SER A 363 -26.24 18.51 -0.60
CA SER A 363 -27.10 19.06 -1.64
C SER A 363 -28.11 18.03 -2.15
N ASP A 364 -27.70 16.78 -2.34
CA ASP A 364 -28.53 15.67 -2.77
C ASP A 364 -28.78 14.63 -1.67
N GLY A 365 -27.98 14.62 -0.60
CA GLY A 365 -28.05 13.65 0.48
C GLY A 365 -27.32 12.35 0.14
N SER A 366 -26.44 12.35 -0.85
CA SER A 366 -25.65 11.17 -1.22
C SER A 366 -24.51 10.92 -0.24
N TYR A 367 -24.14 9.65 -0.15
CA TYR A 367 -23.00 9.18 0.62
C TYR A 367 -22.17 8.23 -0.24
N GLN A 368 -20.86 8.41 -0.20
CA GLN A 368 -19.92 7.54 -0.89
C GLN A 368 -18.62 7.39 -0.10
N THR A 369 -17.88 6.34 -0.42
CA THR A 369 -16.52 6.13 0.08
C THR A 369 -15.58 6.21 -1.12
N ILE A 370 -14.72 7.23 -1.15
CA ILE A 370 -13.85 7.52 -2.30
C ILE A 370 -12.46 7.92 -1.85
N GLU A 371 -11.51 7.92 -2.78
CA GLU A 371 -10.18 8.50 -2.56
C GLU A 371 -10.20 9.98 -2.95
N THR A 372 -9.85 10.86 -2.01
CA THR A 372 -9.90 12.30 -2.25
C THR A 372 -9.01 13.07 -1.28
N ASN A 373 -8.61 14.28 -1.66
CA ASN A 373 -7.98 15.21 -0.74
C ASN A 373 -9.01 15.69 0.29
N VAL A 374 -8.59 15.80 1.55
CA VAL A 374 -9.46 16.25 2.65
C VAL A 374 -8.88 17.51 3.26
N ALA A 375 -9.57 18.62 3.03
CA ALA A 375 -9.22 19.92 3.61
C ALA A 375 -10.50 20.72 3.86
N GLY A 376 -10.61 21.36 5.02
CA GLY A 376 -11.83 22.09 5.32
C GLY A 376 -11.97 22.67 6.72
N GLN A 377 -12.93 23.57 6.84
CA GLN A 377 -13.44 24.07 8.12
C GLN A 377 -14.10 22.92 8.88
N LEU A 378 -13.88 22.84 10.20
CA LEU A 378 -14.48 21.81 11.04
C LEU A 378 -15.93 22.13 11.42
N TYR A 379 -16.76 21.10 11.32
CA TYR A 379 -18.15 21.07 11.74
C TYR A 379 -18.36 19.94 12.75
N PHE A 380 -19.33 20.14 13.63
CA PHE A 380 -19.66 19.23 14.72
C PHE A 380 -21.16 18.94 14.74
N TYR A 381 -21.50 17.68 14.99
CA TYR A 381 -22.87 17.23 15.21
C TYR A 381 -22.96 16.47 16.53
N THR A 382 -24.06 16.67 17.26
CA THR A 382 -24.44 15.78 18.36
C THR A 382 -25.96 15.75 18.54
N ASN A 383 -26.47 14.64 19.06
CA ASN A 383 -27.85 14.52 19.52
C ASN A 383 -28.00 14.81 21.03
N ALA A 384 -26.93 15.17 21.73
CA ALA A 384 -26.98 15.61 23.12
C ALA A 384 -27.75 16.93 23.27
N ALA A 385 -28.30 17.17 24.47
CA ALA A 385 -28.96 18.44 24.77
C ALA A 385 -27.97 19.61 24.66
N SER A 386 -28.45 20.77 24.19
CA SER A 386 -27.59 21.95 23.92
C SER A 386 -26.85 22.50 25.13
N ASP A 387 -27.31 22.19 26.34
CA ASP A 387 -26.67 22.57 27.61
C ASP A 387 -25.62 21.54 28.09
N ALA A 388 -25.46 20.43 27.38
CA ALA A 388 -24.47 19.38 27.68
C ALA A 388 -23.09 19.62 27.04
N TYR A 389 -22.96 20.61 26.14
CA TYR A 389 -21.71 20.90 25.43
C TYR A 389 -21.50 22.41 25.23
N ASP A 390 -20.24 22.84 25.08
CA ASP A 390 -19.86 24.23 24.81
C ASP A 390 -18.73 24.32 23.77
N LEU A 391 -19.10 24.59 22.52
CA LEU A 391 -18.14 24.78 21.42
C LEU A 391 -17.37 26.11 21.53
N THR A 392 -17.84 27.10 22.29
CA THR A 392 -17.14 28.40 22.39
C THR A 392 -15.84 28.31 23.19
N SER A 393 -15.69 27.24 23.97
CA SER A 393 -14.48 26.91 24.72
C SER A 393 -13.46 26.08 23.94
N VAL A 394 -13.82 25.62 22.74
CA VAL A 394 -13.00 24.75 21.90
C VAL A 394 -12.16 25.59 20.94
N SER A 395 -10.84 25.57 21.12
CA SER A 395 -9.86 26.30 20.31
C SER A 395 -8.76 25.42 19.71
N THR A 396 -8.74 24.12 20.01
CA THR A 396 -7.77 23.16 19.47
C THR A 396 -8.45 21.83 19.11
N GLU A 397 -7.83 21.06 18.21
CA GLU A 397 -8.29 19.70 17.87
C GLU A 397 -8.39 18.80 19.11
N ALA A 398 -7.40 18.88 20.02
CA ALA A 398 -7.41 18.10 21.25
C ALA A 398 -8.58 18.46 22.18
N GLN A 399 -8.97 19.74 22.26
CA GLN A 399 -10.15 20.16 23.04
C GLN A 399 -11.44 19.67 22.41
N LEU A 400 -11.54 19.72 21.07
CA LEU A 400 -12.69 19.17 20.35
C LEU A 400 -12.79 17.65 20.58
N ALA A 401 -11.67 16.94 20.49
CA ALA A 401 -11.62 15.51 20.70
C ALA A 401 -12.04 15.11 22.12
N GLN A 402 -11.59 15.84 23.14
CA GLN A 402 -12.02 15.63 24.52
C GLN A 402 -13.52 15.88 24.73
N LEU A 403 -14.08 16.92 24.09
CA LEU A 403 -15.52 17.19 24.15
C LEU A 403 -16.30 16.04 23.53
N VAL A 404 -15.92 15.62 22.32
CA VAL A 404 -16.56 14.51 21.60
C VAL A 404 -16.49 13.22 22.43
N SER A 405 -15.32 12.87 22.95
CA SER A 405 -15.12 11.68 23.80
C SER A 405 -16.01 11.72 25.04
N SER A 406 -16.07 12.87 25.73
CA SER A 406 -16.91 13.04 26.92
C SER A 406 -18.41 12.88 26.62
N LEU A 407 -18.86 13.36 25.46
CA LEU A 407 -20.25 13.20 25.02
C LEU A 407 -20.57 11.75 24.69
N ARG A 408 -19.70 11.05 23.96
CA ARG A 408 -19.87 9.61 23.65
C ARG A 408 -19.94 8.77 24.93
N ALA A 409 -19.13 9.11 25.94
CA ALA A 409 -19.14 8.42 27.24
C ALA A 409 -20.38 8.74 28.12
N SER A 410 -21.17 9.76 27.77
CA SER A 410 -22.33 10.18 28.57
C SER A 410 -23.54 9.24 28.48
N GLY A 411 -23.60 8.39 27.43
CA GLY A 411 -24.64 7.39 27.27
C GLY A 411 -24.57 6.64 25.94
N GLU A 412 -25.06 5.39 25.94
CA GLU A 412 -24.99 4.45 24.81
C GLU A 412 -25.66 4.93 23.50
N ASN A 413 -26.52 5.96 23.55
CA ASN A 413 -27.21 6.51 22.37
C ASN A 413 -26.80 7.96 22.06
N THR A 414 -25.72 8.45 22.65
CA THR A 414 -25.20 9.79 22.38
C THR A 414 -24.22 9.75 21.22
N TYR A 415 -24.58 10.38 20.10
CA TYR A 415 -23.71 10.55 18.94
C TYR A 415 -23.02 11.90 19.03
N ALA A 416 -21.74 11.94 18.69
CA ALA A 416 -20.93 13.15 18.60
C ALA A 416 -19.91 12.98 17.48
N GLU A 417 -20.08 13.71 16.39
CA GLU A 417 -19.38 13.52 15.11
C GLU A 417 -18.70 14.79 14.64
N VAL A 418 -17.54 14.64 14.01
CA VAL A 418 -16.72 15.74 13.48
C VAL A 418 -16.58 15.58 11.98
N PHE A 419 -16.71 16.68 11.25
CA PHE A 419 -16.61 16.71 9.80
C PHE A 419 -15.67 17.83 9.36
N ALA A 420 -14.89 17.59 8.30
CA ALA A 420 -14.27 18.66 7.53
C ALA A 420 -15.17 19.00 6.34
N LYS A 421 -15.50 20.28 6.14
CA LYS A 421 -16.31 20.72 5.00
C LYS A 421 -15.42 21.20 3.85
N ASP A 422 -15.69 20.69 2.65
CA ASP A 422 -15.10 21.18 1.42
C ASP A 422 -15.36 22.69 1.22
N SER A 423 -14.36 23.42 0.70
CA SER A 423 -14.43 24.87 0.54
C SER A 423 -15.44 25.32 -0.50
N ASP A 424 -15.62 24.54 -1.56
CA ASP A 424 -16.30 24.96 -2.78
C ASP A 424 -17.66 24.27 -2.97
N THR A 425 -17.85 23.14 -2.31
CA THR A 425 -19.06 22.31 -2.40
C THR A 425 -19.78 22.21 -1.05
N ASP A 426 -20.98 21.63 -1.03
CA ASP A 426 -21.70 21.29 0.21
C ASP A 426 -21.38 19.86 0.65
N THR A 427 -20.11 19.49 0.48
CA THR A 427 -19.55 18.18 0.74
C THR A 427 -18.83 18.16 2.09
N TYR A 428 -19.00 17.07 2.84
CA TYR A 428 -18.45 16.88 4.17
C TYR A 428 -17.71 15.54 4.25
N TYR A 429 -16.53 15.58 4.84
CA TYR A 429 -15.67 14.43 5.10
C TYR A 429 -15.78 14.06 6.57
N LEU A 430 -16.21 12.83 6.88
CA LEU A 430 -16.30 12.35 8.26
C LEU A 430 -14.91 12.08 8.83
N LEU A 431 -14.64 12.60 10.03
CA LEU A 431 -13.39 12.41 10.75
C LEU A 431 -13.62 11.53 11.98
N ASP A 432 -12.66 10.66 12.28
CA ASP A 432 -12.61 9.97 13.56
C ASP A 432 -11.85 10.79 14.60
N VAL A 433 -12.13 10.48 15.86
CA VAL A 433 -11.72 11.27 17.02
C VAL A 433 -11.03 10.38 18.02
N THR A 434 -9.77 10.70 18.28
CA THR A 434 -8.89 9.95 19.17
C THR A 434 -8.49 10.81 20.36
N VAL A 435 -8.56 10.21 21.56
CA VAL A 435 -8.03 10.78 22.80
C VAL A 435 -7.20 9.74 23.54
N SER A 436 -6.36 10.17 24.46
CA SER A 436 -5.41 9.27 25.12
C SER A 436 -6.08 8.11 25.83
N SER A 437 -7.21 8.33 26.51
CA SER A 437 -7.91 7.27 27.24
C SER A 437 -8.48 6.15 26.35
N THR A 438 -8.58 6.38 25.04
CA THR A 438 -9.13 5.44 24.04
C THR A 438 -8.13 5.11 22.93
N PHE A 439 -6.91 5.66 22.97
CA PHE A 439 -5.92 5.48 21.91
C PHE A 439 -5.34 4.06 21.94
N GLN A 440 -5.39 3.39 20.79
CA GLN A 440 -4.91 2.02 20.60
C GLN A 440 -3.98 2.01 19.39
N SER A 441 -2.70 1.74 19.61
CA SER A 441 -1.75 1.41 18.53
C SER A 441 -1.24 -0.03 18.60
N GLY A 442 -1.75 -0.88 19.50
CA GLY A 442 -1.19 -2.22 19.71
C GLY A 442 -1.25 -3.09 18.45
N ASP A 443 -0.15 -3.09 17.69
CA ASP A 443 -0.04 -3.70 16.37
C ASP A 443 0.04 -5.21 16.44
N TRP A 444 -0.40 -5.84 15.35
CA TRP A 444 -0.11 -7.24 15.07
C TRP A 444 0.89 -7.30 13.92
N ILE A 445 2.04 -7.89 14.16
CA ILE A 445 3.15 -7.89 13.21
C ILE A 445 3.68 -9.33 13.06
N GLU A 446 3.86 -9.76 11.83
CA GLU A 446 4.55 -10.99 11.46
C GLU A 446 5.66 -10.59 10.49
N GLY A 447 6.93 -10.83 10.84
CA GLY A 447 8.06 -10.56 9.96
C GLY A 447 7.98 -11.50 8.76
N GLY A 448 8.28 -12.76 8.99
CA GLY A 448 8.03 -13.82 8.03
C GLY A 448 9.24 -14.72 7.91
N ALA A 449 9.54 -15.15 6.69
CA ALA A 449 10.78 -15.84 6.36
C ALA A 449 11.86 -14.83 5.97
N GLY A 450 13.08 -15.03 6.45
CA GLY A 450 14.15 -14.02 6.33
C GLY A 450 14.53 -13.48 7.70
N ASN A 451 15.44 -12.52 7.74
CA ASN A 451 15.83 -11.80 8.96
C ASN A 451 15.18 -10.42 8.95
N ASP A 452 14.30 -10.16 9.91
CA ASP A 452 13.49 -8.95 9.89
C ASP A 452 13.93 -7.94 10.97
N PHE A 453 13.86 -6.65 10.65
CA PHE A 453 13.82 -5.59 11.65
C PHE A 453 12.38 -5.16 11.88
N ILE A 454 11.90 -5.25 13.12
CA ILE A 454 10.54 -4.88 13.49
C ILE A 454 10.57 -3.86 14.62
N ASP A 455 10.09 -2.65 14.32
CA ASP A 455 9.76 -1.64 15.32
C ASP A 455 8.24 -1.47 15.44
N GLY A 456 7.70 -1.88 16.59
CA GLY A 456 6.29 -1.67 16.92
C GLY A 456 5.90 -0.23 17.25
N GLY A 457 6.85 0.70 17.39
CA GLY A 457 6.57 2.12 17.59
C GLY A 457 5.90 2.49 18.92
N LEU A 458 4.83 3.27 18.85
CA LEU A 458 3.98 3.72 19.93
C LEU A 458 3.33 2.55 20.67
N LYS A 459 3.07 2.80 21.95
CA LYS A 459 2.24 1.95 22.78
C LYS A 459 0.92 2.65 23.00
N GLY A 460 -0.19 1.93 22.80
CA GLY A 460 -1.52 2.46 23.08
C GLY A 460 -1.68 2.89 24.55
N THR A 461 -2.67 3.76 24.80
CA THR A 461 -2.97 4.29 26.14
C THR A 461 -4.41 4.02 26.58
N SER A 462 -5.13 3.15 25.85
CA SER A 462 -6.50 2.72 26.16
C SER A 462 -6.60 2.19 27.59
N THR A 463 -7.49 2.81 28.36
CA THR A 463 -7.77 2.42 29.75
C THR A 463 -8.86 1.37 29.86
N GLU A 464 -9.70 1.25 28.84
CA GLU A 464 -10.81 0.29 28.78
C GLU A 464 -10.33 -1.08 28.31
N ASN A 465 -9.49 -1.10 27.27
CA ASN A 465 -8.93 -2.33 26.70
C ASN A 465 -7.39 -2.29 26.70
N PRO A 466 -6.72 -2.44 27.86
CA PRO A 466 -5.26 -2.33 27.94
C PRO A 466 -4.49 -3.36 27.08
N TRP A 467 -5.11 -4.48 26.73
CA TRP A 467 -4.52 -5.53 25.87
C TRP A 467 -4.46 -5.13 24.39
N GLU A 468 -5.18 -4.07 23.98
CA GLU A 468 -5.13 -3.46 22.64
C GLU A 468 -4.03 -2.40 22.54
N ASN A 469 -3.31 -2.15 23.62
CA ASN A 469 -2.19 -1.19 23.63
C ASN A 469 -0.85 -1.81 23.23
N TRP A 470 -0.78 -3.15 23.14
CA TRP A 470 0.47 -3.88 23.05
C TRP A 470 0.77 -4.30 21.63
N ASN A 471 1.96 -3.92 21.15
CA ASN A 471 2.53 -4.39 19.91
C ASN A 471 2.97 -5.84 20.08
N LYS A 472 2.58 -6.66 19.11
CA LYS A 472 2.73 -8.12 19.12
C LYS A 472 3.48 -8.53 17.87
N SER A 473 4.56 -9.25 18.06
CA SER A 473 5.21 -10.00 16.99
C SER A 473 4.80 -11.47 17.09
N TYR A 474 4.35 -12.08 16.00
CA TYR A 474 3.90 -13.48 15.99
C TYR A 474 4.73 -14.34 15.04
N TYR A 475 5.07 -15.55 15.51
CA TYR A 475 5.86 -16.55 14.79
C TYR A 475 5.07 -17.85 14.65
N GLU A 476 4.86 -18.32 13.42
CA GLU A 476 4.09 -19.55 13.13
C GLU A 476 4.89 -20.85 13.39
N SER A 477 5.49 -20.97 14.56
CA SER A 477 6.26 -22.14 14.99
C SER A 477 6.16 -22.31 16.51
N ARG A 478 6.79 -23.35 17.07
CA ARG A 478 6.74 -23.60 18.51
C ARG A 478 7.82 -22.79 19.21
N SER A 479 7.50 -22.19 20.34
CA SER A 479 8.45 -21.40 21.15
C SER A 479 9.77 -22.14 21.47
N ALA A 480 9.75 -23.47 21.62
CA ALA A 480 10.95 -24.27 21.88
C ALA A 480 11.95 -24.33 20.73
N ASN A 481 11.57 -23.86 19.54
CA ASN A 481 12.44 -23.75 18.38
C ASN A 481 13.21 -22.43 18.34
N PHE A 482 12.90 -21.48 19.23
CA PHE A 482 13.47 -20.14 19.17
C PHE A 482 14.46 -19.89 20.30
N GLU A 483 15.49 -19.13 19.98
CA GLU A 483 16.36 -18.49 20.95
C GLU A 483 16.00 -17.00 21.03
N ILE A 484 15.78 -16.48 22.24
CA ILE A 484 15.42 -15.07 22.46
C ILE A 484 16.48 -14.42 23.34
N LYS A 485 17.07 -13.32 22.86
CA LYS A 485 18.12 -12.57 23.56
C LYS A 485 17.79 -11.09 23.61
N GLN A 486 18.20 -10.41 24.67
CA GLN A 486 18.03 -8.96 24.79
C GLN A 486 19.40 -8.31 24.94
N ILE A 487 19.56 -7.13 24.34
CA ILE A 487 20.78 -6.33 24.42
C ILE A 487 20.44 -4.84 24.41
N THR A 488 21.22 -4.03 25.12
CA THR A 488 21.21 -2.59 24.89
C THR A 488 22.03 -2.32 23.63
N TYR A 489 21.37 -1.79 22.60
CA TYR A 489 21.98 -1.51 21.32
C TYR A 489 23.14 -0.53 21.50
N ALA A 490 24.34 -1.01 21.21
CA ALA A 490 25.54 -0.23 20.98
C ALA A 490 26.34 -0.95 19.88
N PRO A 491 26.84 -0.25 18.85
CA PRO A 491 27.50 -0.91 17.71
C PRO A 491 28.64 -1.85 18.11
N ASP A 492 29.42 -1.49 19.14
CA ASP A 492 30.56 -2.26 19.64
C ASP A 492 30.20 -3.27 20.74
N ALA A 493 28.91 -3.49 20.99
CA ALA A 493 28.47 -4.46 21.99
C ALA A 493 28.81 -5.89 21.55
N ALA A 494 29.50 -6.63 22.42
CA ALA A 494 29.93 -8.01 22.15
C ALA A 494 29.19 -9.06 23.00
N MET A 495 28.25 -8.64 23.85
CA MET A 495 27.61 -9.51 24.83
C MET A 495 26.15 -9.12 25.07
N PHE A 496 25.26 -10.11 25.09
CA PHE A 496 23.85 -9.97 25.44
C PHE A 496 23.64 -9.83 26.96
N ASN A 497 22.45 -9.40 27.37
CA ASN A 497 22.09 -9.17 28.78
C ASN A 497 22.18 -10.42 29.66
N ASP A 498 22.12 -11.62 29.08
CA ASP A 498 22.27 -12.90 29.78
C ASP A 498 23.73 -13.42 29.83
N GLY A 499 24.68 -12.65 29.28
CA GLY A 499 26.10 -12.99 29.22
C GLY A 499 26.53 -13.81 28.00
N THR A 500 25.61 -14.14 27.08
CA THR A 500 25.93 -14.80 25.80
C THR A 500 26.78 -13.87 24.92
N ASN A 501 27.83 -14.36 24.26
CA ASN A 501 28.59 -13.53 23.32
C ASN A 501 27.81 -13.36 22.01
N VAL A 502 27.92 -12.18 21.38
CA VAL A 502 27.32 -11.91 20.07
C VAL A 502 27.79 -12.89 19.01
N ALA A 503 29.10 -13.19 18.99
CA ALA A 503 29.70 -14.16 18.09
C ALA A 503 29.11 -15.58 18.22
N ASP A 504 28.72 -15.98 19.43
CA ASP A 504 28.17 -17.32 19.67
C ASP A 504 26.74 -17.45 19.09
N LEU A 505 25.92 -16.40 19.21
CA LEU A 505 24.61 -16.36 18.57
C LEU A 505 24.76 -16.28 17.05
N ALA A 506 25.59 -15.36 16.54
CA ALA A 506 25.81 -15.15 15.11
C ALA A 506 26.22 -16.45 14.39
N ALA A 507 27.16 -17.20 14.97
CA ALA A 507 27.63 -18.47 14.42
C ALA A 507 26.53 -19.54 14.30
N THR A 508 25.48 -19.46 15.12
CA THR A 508 24.32 -20.37 15.06
C THR A 508 23.50 -20.14 13.79
N PHE A 509 23.47 -18.91 13.29
CA PHE A 509 22.81 -18.50 12.05
C PHE A 509 23.78 -18.43 10.86
N SER A 510 24.99 -19.00 11.01
CA SER A 510 26.04 -18.97 9.98
C SER A 510 26.51 -17.55 9.61
N ILE A 511 26.41 -16.61 10.55
CA ILE A 511 26.89 -15.23 10.41
C ILE A 511 28.23 -15.10 11.15
N GLU A 512 29.24 -14.57 10.46
CA GLU A 512 30.55 -14.29 11.05
C GLU A 512 30.54 -12.85 11.60
N ALA A 513 30.32 -12.72 12.91
CA ALA A 513 30.30 -11.43 13.59
C ALA A 513 31.03 -11.50 14.94
N SER A 514 31.72 -10.42 15.30
CA SER A 514 32.42 -10.27 16.59
C SER A 514 31.76 -9.24 17.52
N ASP A 515 30.98 -8.33 16.96
CA ASP A 515 30.18 -7.33 17.66
C ASP A 515 28.78 -7.18 17.02
N LEU A 516 27.96 -6.35 17.64
CA LEU A 516 26.57 -6.16 17.24
C LEU A 516 26.42 -5.49 15.88
N ALA A 517 27.34 -4.59 15.52
CA ALA A 517 27.34 -3.95 14.20
C ALA A 517 27.59 -4.97 13.08
N GLU A 518 28.59 -5.84 13.25
CA GLU A 518 28.86 -6.92 12.30
C GLU A 518 27.71 -7.94 12.23
N LEU A 519 27.04 -8.23 13.35
CA LEU A 519 25.87 -9.11 13.34
C LEU A 519 24.73 -8.50 12.53
N ILE A 520 24.39 -7.24 12.79
CA ILE A 520 23.30 -6.54 12.09
C ILE A 520 23.59 -6.41 10.59
N ASP A 521 24.82 -6.05 10.20
CA ASP A 521 25.24 -6.01 8.79
C ASP A 521 25.11 -7.39 8.12
N GLY A 522 25.37 -8.46 8.87
CA GLY A 522 25.25 -9.84 8.41
C GLY A 522 23.81 -10.37 8.28
N LEU A 523 22.79 -9.65 8.77
CA LEU A 523 21.39 -10.06 8.66
C LEU A 523 20.78 -9.78 7.29
N GLY A 524 21.36 -8.88 6.50
CA GLY A 524 20.95 -8.66 5.09
C GLY A 524 20.03 -7.46 4.86
N PHE A 525 19.16 -7.10 5.82
CA PHE A 525 18.31 -5.92 5.68
C PHE A 525 19.10 -4.60 5.68
N LYS A 526 18.56 -3.58 5.01
CA LYS A 526 19.19 -2.26 4.87
C LYS A 526 19.08 -1.46 6.17
N VAL A 527 20.18 -1.41 6.94
CA VAL A 527 20.26 -0.70 8.23
C VAL A 527 19.86 0.77 8.13
N GLU A 528 20.12 1.45 7.01
CA GLU A 528 19.68 2.84 6.80
C GLU A 528 18.16 3.06 6.81
N ASN A 529 17.38 1.99 6.62
CA ASN A 529 15.91 2.04 6.68
C ASN A 529 15.37 1.77 8.10
N THR A 530 16.24 1.38 9.04
CA THR A 530 15.87 1.15 10.44
C THR A 530 15.92 2.44 11.26
N ASN A 531 15.36 2.40 12.47
CA ASN A 531 15.42 3.52 13.41
C ASN A 531 16.17 3.15 14.71
N LEU A 532 17.19 2.30 14.61
CA LEU A 532 18.03 1.89 15.73
C LEU A 532 18.77 3.09 16.35
N ILE A 533 18.60 3.32 17.65
CA ILE A 533 19.26 4.41 18.37
C ILE A 533 20.13 3.84 19.50
N ASP A 534 21.40 4.28 19.56
CA ASP A 534 22.35 3.87 20.60
C ASP A 534 21.78 4.08 22.00
N GLY A 535 21.88 3.04 22.83
CA GLY A 535 21.33 3.00 24.19
C GLY A 535 19.90 2.47 24.31
N GLU A 536 19.18 2.20 23.21
CA GLU A 536 17.87 1.56 23.25
C GLU A 536 17.98 0.05 23.51
N THR A 537 16.92 -0.56 24.05
CA THR A 537 16.87 -2.01 24.25
C THR A 537 16.21 -2.67 23.06
N ILE A 538 16.89 -3.66 22.48
CA ILE A 538 16.38 -4.48 21.37
C ILE A 538 16.38 -5.95 21.76
N THR A 539 15.50 -6.72 21.13
CA THR A 539 15.35 -8.15 21.38
C THR A 539 15.58 -8.92 20.09
N PHE A 540 16.48 -9.89 20.12
CA PHE A 540 16.68 -10.84 19.04
C PHE A 540 15.76 -12.05 19.24
N VAL A 541 15.07 -12.47 18.18
CA VAL A 541 14.25 -13.69 18.17
C VAL A 541 14.67 -14.51 16.97
N GLY A 542 15.31 -15.66 17.21
CA GLY A 542 15.86 -16.47 16.12
C GLY A 542 15.31 -17.88 16.08
N ASP A 543 14.82 -18.32 14.92
CA ASP A 543 14.39 -19.70 14.67
C ASP A 543 15.58 -20.62 14.44
N MET A 544 15.76 -21.57 15.34
CA MET A 544 16.87 -22.53 15.33
C MET A 544 16.62 -23.74 14.41
N THR A 545 15.44 -23.83 13.79
CA THR A 545 14.97 -25.05 13.12
C THR A 545 14.29 -24.82 11.77
N GLY A 546 13.82 -23.60 11.51
CA GLY A 546 13.05 -23.24 10.33
C GLY A 546 13.69 -22.14 9.51
N GLU A 547 12.86 -21.51 8.68
CA GLU A 547 13.26 -20.51 7.67
C GLU A 547 12.90 -19.07 8.09
N LEU A 548 12.40 -18.88 9.33
CA LEU A 548 11.99 -17.58 9.89
C LEU A 548 13.18 -16.71 10.38
N GLY A 549 14.42 -17.12 10.09
CA GLY A 549 15.63 -16.34 10.35
C GLY A 549 15.85 -15.86 11.80
N LEU A 550 16.59 -14.76 11.91
CA LEU A 550 16.97 -14.07 13.14
C LEU A 550 16.52 -12.61 13.09
N ASP A 551 15.44 -12.32 13.80
CA ASP A 551 14.81 -11.00 13.78
C ASP A 551 15.30 -10.11 14.91
N ILE A 552 15.17 -8.80 14.70
CA ILE A 552 15.38 -7.75 15.69
C ILE A 552 14.06 -7.06 15.98
N LEU A 553 13.59 -7.18 17.22
CA LEU A 553 12.40 -6.53 17.73
C LEU A 553 12.75 -5.32 18.59
N LYS A 554 12.08 -4.20 18.29
CA LYS A 554 12.07 -2.95 19.04
C LYS A 554 10.63 -2.54 19.33
N ASN A 555 10.39 -1.96 20.51
CA ASN A 555 9.05 -1.53 20.97
C ASN A 555 7.94 -2.59 20.89
N ILE A 556 8.30 -3.87 20.92
CA ILE A 556 7.38 -5.01 21.00
C ILE A 556 7.18 -5.40 22.46
N GLN A 557 5.92 -5.51 22.90
CA GLN A 557 5.61 -5.96 24.26
C GLN A 557 5.45 -7.48 24.35
N HIS A 558 4.93 -8.11 23.29
CA HIS A 558 4.58 -9.53 23.28
C HIS A 558 5.14 -10.25 22.06
N VAL A 559 5.71 -11.42 22.29
CA VAL A 559 6.08 -12.36 21.22
C VAL A 559 5.20 -13.60 21.33
N GLY A 560 4.51 -13.92 20.24
CA GLY A 560 3.58 -15.04 20.14
C GLY A 560 4.16 -16.20 19.35
N PHE A 561 3.85 -17.40 19.79
CA PHE A 561 4.16 -18.65 19.12
C PHE A 561 2.89 -19.49 19.02
N SER A 562 2.92 -20.54 18.19
CA SER A 562 1.80 -21.48 18.03
C SER A 562 1.35 -22.16 19.34
N ASP A 563 2.19 -22.19 20.37
CA ASP A 563 1.92 -22.85 21.64
C ASP A 563 1.81 -21.93 22.87
N GLN A 564 2.37 -20.72 22.83
CA GLN A 564 2.33 -19.77 23.94
C GLN A 564 2.65 -18.32 23.54
N TRP A 565 2.33 -17.38 24.43
CA TRP A 565 2.74 -15.98 24.35
C TRP A 565 3.76 -15.68 25.45
N LEU A 566 4.78 -14.91 25.10
CA LEU A 566 5.86 -14.47 25.97
C LEU A 566 5.85 -12.95 26.09
N ASN A 567 6.02 -12.44 27.30
CA ASN A 567 6.10 -11.01 27.57
C ASN A 567 7.56 -10.54 27.47
N LEU A 568 7.81 -9.49 26.68
CA LEU A 568 9.09 -8.79 26.62
C LEU A 568 9.13 -7.57 27.55
N GLU A 569 7.96 -7.03 27.91
CA GLU A 569 7.80 -5.97 28.91
C GLU A 569 6.88 -6.45 30.05
N VAL A 570 7.09 -5.93 31.26
CA VAL A 570 6.17 -6.20 32.38
C VAL A 570 4.80 -5.64 32.05
N THR A 571 3.79 -6.51 32.06
CA THR A 571 2.41 -6.09 31.82
C THR A 571 1.70 -5.81 33.13
N VAL A 572 0.91 -4.73 33.14
CA VAL A 572 0.10 -4.32 34.28
C VAL A 572 -1.31 -4.07 33.77
N GLN A 573 -2.28 -4.80 34.29
CA GLN A 573 -3.68 -4.67 33.92
C GLN A 573 -4.52 -4.37 35.15
N SER A 574 -5.44 -3.42 35.08
CA SER A 574 -6.41 -3.20 36.14
C SER A 574 -7.39 -4.39 36.18
N ASN A 575 -7.46 -5.06 37.32
CA ASN A 575 -8.46 -6.11 37.54
C ASN A 575 -9.77 -5.45 38.00
N ASN A 576 -10.76 -5.45 37.12
CA ASN A 576 -12.10 -4.90 37.38
C ASN A 576 -13.14 -5.98 37.75
N TRP A 577 -12.73 -7.24 37.94
CA TRP A 577 -13.66 -8.34 38.26
C TRP A 577 -14.08 -8.40 39.74
N SER A 578 -13.59 -7.49 40.59
CA SER A 578 -14.05 -7.36 41.97
C SER A 578 -14.31 -5.91 42.35
N GLU A 579 -15.28 -5.69 43.25
CA GLU A 579 -15.60 -4.36 43.81
C GLU A 579 -14.41 -3.74 44.59
N GLU A 580 -13.38 -4.53 44.92
CA GLU A 580 -12.21 -4.09 45.70
C GLU A 580 -11.09 -3.51 44.81
N GLY A 581 -11.15 -3.70 43.48
CA GLY A 581 -10.10 -3.30 42.54
C GLY A 581 -8.76 -4.03 42.75
N GLY A 582 -7.85 -3.90 41.79
CA GLY A 582 -6.51 -4.50 41.87
C GLY A 582 -5.75 -4.40 40.55
N TYR A 583 -4.52 -4.92 40.52
CA TYR A 583 -3.73 -5.06 39.30
C TYR A 583 -3.31 -6.52 39.10
N ASP A 584 -3.49 -7.05 37.89
CA ASP A 584 -2.76 -8.23 37.43
C ASP A 584 -1.42 -7.76 36.87
N ILE A 585 -0.32 -8.34 37.36
CA ILE A 585 1.04 -7.98 36.98
C ILE A 585 1.76 -9.25 36.55
N GLN A 586 2.19 -9.29 35.29
CA GLN A 586 2.93 -10.42 34.74
C GLN A 586 4.34 -9.96 34.34
N GLY A 587 5.34 -10.73 34.77
CA GLY A 587 6.73 -10.50 34.41
C GLY A 587 7.02 -10.85 32.95
N THR A 588 8.27 -10.62 32.57
CA THR A 588 8.86 -10.98 31.29
C THR A 588 9.46 -12.38 31.33
N ILE A 589 9.98 -12.82 30.18
CA ILE A 589 10.83 -14.01 30.10
C ILE A 589 12.24 -13.78 30.63
N PHE A 590 12.60 -12.53 30.92
CA PHE A 590 13.89 -12.13 31.45
C PHE A 590 13.85 -12.00 32.98
N SER A 591 14.94 -11.55 33.59
CA SER A 591 14.99 -11.33 35.03
C SER A 591 14.28 -10.04 35.42
N ASP A 592 13.14 -10.14 36.10
CA ASP A 592 12.39 -8.97 36.59
C ASP A 592 12.55 -8.71 38.09
N LEU A 593 12.46 -7.43 38.46
CA LEU A 593 12.18 -6.99 39.83
C LEU A 593 10.84 -6.23 39.85
N ILE A 594 9.79 -6.88 40.34
CA ILE A 594 8.45 -6.29 40.44
C ILE A 594 8.19 -5.85 41.88
N ILE A 595 8.01 -4.54 42.10
CA ILE A 595 7.68 -3.96 43.41
C ILE A 595 6.23 -3.45 43.37
N ALA A 596 5.29 -4.25 43.88
CA ALA A 596 3.89 -3.83 44.01
C ALA A 596 3.65 -3.09 45.34
N GLY A 597 2.95 -1.95 45.30
CA GLY A 597 2.40 -1.27 46.49
C GLY A 597 3.10 0.02 46.97
N HIS A 598 3.87 0.71 46.12
CA HIS A 598 4.32 2.08 46.40
C HIS A 598 3.77 3.04 45.33
N ASN A 599 3.18 4.16 45.77
CA ASN A 599 2.63 5.19 44.88
C ASN A 599 3.71 5.63 43.89
N ASP A 600 3.49 5.34 42.60
CA ASP A 600 4.38 5.56 41.45
C ASP A 600 5.17 4.29 41.05
N LEU A 601 4.58 3.52 40.13
CA LEU A 601 5.23 2.47 39.37
C LEU A 601 6.50 3.05 38.71
N THR A 602 7.67 2.60 39.16
CA THR A 602 8.95 2.86 38.50
C THR A 602 9.63 1.52 38.25
N THR A 603 9.84 1.17 36.99
CA THR A 603 10.66 0.03 36.57
C THR A 603 12.13 0.44 36.61
N GLN A 604 12.99 -0.40 37.19
CA GLN A 604 14.43 -0.21 37.13
C GLN A 604 15.06 -1.56 36.76
N HIS A 605 15.52 -1.67 35.52
CA HIS A 605 16.29 -2.83 35.07
C HIS A 605 17.67 -2.78 35.72
N PHE A 606 18.04 -3.82 36.46
CA PHE A 606 19.41 -4.00 36.94
C PHE A 606 20.17 -4.88 35.96
N SER A 607 21.25 -4.37 35.39
CA SER A 607 22.30 -5.23 34.85
C SER A 607 22.97 -5.97 36.02
N ALA A 608 23.04 -7.29 35.92
CA ALA A 608 23.71 -8.13 36.91
C ALA A 608 25.16 -8.43 36.46
N ALA A 609 26.01 -8.62 37.48
CA ALA A 609 27.46 -8.58 37.46
C ALA A 609 28.19 -9.77 36.83
#